data_AF-A0A1U8PP39-F1
#
_entry.id   AF-A0A1U8PP39-F1
#
_cell.length_a   1.000
_cell.length_b   1.000
_cell.length_c   1.000
_cell.angle_alpha   90.00
_cell.angle_beta   90.00
_cell.angle_gamma   90.00
#
_symmetry.space_group_name_H-M   'P 1'
#
loop_
_entity.id
_entity.type
_entity.pdbx_description
1 polymer ?
#
loop_
_entity_poly.entity_id
_entity_poly.type
_entity_poly.pdbx_seq_one_letter_code
_entity_poly.pdbx_strand_id
1 'polypeptide(L)'
;MADYIESDECVAACGVNRNSIGISSDSLLDQQFTAKLCAPACYQNCPNVIDLYFNLAAGEGVFLPDLCNAQWSNPRRSMVDLISSSGAAPGPVSSEATGLFAVEAPAPAPMW
;
A
#
# COMPACT_ATOMS: atom_id res chain seq x y z
N MET A 1 23.51 0.51 -17.36
CA MET A 1 22.38 0.05 -18.17
C MET A 1 21.93 1.26 -18.97
N ALA A 2 21.98 1.21 -20.30
CA ALA A 2 21.71 2.35 -21.17
C ALA A 2 20.27 2.85 -21.02
N ASP A 3 20.07 4.14 -21.22
CA ASP A 3 18.82 4.91 -21.15
C ASP A 3 17.61 4.25 -21.83
N TYR A 4 17.00 3.26 -21.17
CA TYR A 4 15.75 2.68 -21.61
C TYR A 4 14.63 3.62 -21.17
N ILE A 5 13.94 4.21 -22.14
CA ILE A 5 12.80 5.08 -21.91
C ILE A 5 11.57 4.33 -22.41
N GLU A 6 10.56 4.24 -21.56
CA GLU A 6 9.30 3.60 -21.90
C GLU A 6 8.59 4.35 -23.03
N SER A 7 8.03 3.60 -23.98
CA SER A 7 7.24 4.17 -25.07
C SER A 7 5.90 4.70 -24.55
N ASP A 8 5.26 5.59 -25.30
CA ASP A 8 3.93 6.07 -24.96
C ASP A 8 2.89 4.94 -24.99
N GLU A 9 3.12 3.91 -25.81
CA GLU A 9 2.31 2.69 -25.86
C GLU A 9 2.40 1.91 -24.55
N CYS A 10 3.61 1.76 -24.01
CA CYS A 10 3.84 1.15 -22.72
C CYS A 10 3.16 1.95 -21.59
N VAL A 11 3.38 3.26 -21.56
CA VAL A 11 2.76 4.20 -20.61
C VAL A 11 1.24 4.06 -20.61
N ALA A 12 0.63 4.03 -21.80
CA ALA A 12 -0.80 3.86 -21.96
C ALA A 12 -1.28 2.47 -21.51
N ALA A 13 -0.54 1.41 -21.83
CA ALA A 13 -0.86 0.03 -21.42
C ALA A 13 -0.86 -0.13 -19.90
N CYS A 14 0.07 0.53 -19.20
CA CYS A 14 0.13 0.56 -17.74
C CYS A 14 -0.89 1.51 -17.09
N GLY A 15 -1.62 2.31 -17.88
CA GLY A 15 -2.56 3.30 -17.35
C GLY A 15 -1.88 4.47 -16.63
N VAL A 16 -0.60 4.72 -16.90
CA VAL A 16 0.16 5.86 -16.35
C VAL A 16 0.19 7.01 -17.35
N ASN A 17 0.57 8.20 -16.89
CA ASN A 17 0.66 9.39 -17.74
C ASN A 17 1.96 10.15 -17.45
N ARG A 18 2.75 10.39 -18.49
CA ARG A 18 4.05 11.09 -18.40
C ARG A 18 3.92 12.54 -17.95
N ASN A 19 2.72 13.12 -18.10
CA ASN A 19 2.41 14.50 -17.74
C ASN A 19 1.83 14.61 -16.32
N SER A 20 1.62 13.50 -15.62
CA SER A 20 1.21 13.53 -14.21
C SER A 20 2.34 14.09 -13.36
N ILE A 21 2.00 14.99 -12.43
CA ILE A 21 2.95 15.53 -11.46
C ILE A 21 2.86 14.66 -10.20
N GLY A 22 3.88 13.84 -9.99
CA GLY A 22 3.98 12.94 -8.84
C GLY A 22 3.28 11.59 -9.04
N ILE A 23 3.52 10.71 -8.07
CA ILE A 23 2.92 9.38 -7.95
C ILE A 23 2.32 9.24 -6.55
N SER A 24 1.11 8.66 -6.46
CA SER A 24 0.52 8.28 -5.18
C SER A 24 0.40 6.76 -5.10
N SER A 25 0.77 6.21 -3.95
CA SER A 25 0.56 4.82 -3.60
C SER A 25 -0.93 4.44 -3.55
N ASP A 26 -1.83 5.40 -3.32
CA ASP A 26 -3.29 5.19 -3.38
C ASP A 26 -3.76 4.65 -4.74
N SER A 27 -2.99 4.90 -5.80
CA SER A 27 -3.31 4.37 -7.14
C SER A 27 -3.36 2.85 -7.16
N LEU A 28 -2.58 2.17 -6.30
CA LEU A 28 -2.59 0.70 -6.18
C LEU A 28 -3.89 0.17 -5.55
N LEU A 29 -4.64 1.01 -4.85
CA LEU A 29 -5.97 0.69 -4.32
C LEU A 29 -7.06 0.83 -5.40
N ASP A 30 -6.80 1.57 -6.47
CA ASP A 30 -7.72 1.68 -7.60
C ASP A 30 -7.68 0.40 -8.44
N GLN A 31 -8.80 -0.32 -8.45
CA GLN A 31 -8.93 -1.59 -9.14
C GLN A 31 -8.72 -1.45 -10.66
N GLN A 32 -9.11 -0.33 -11.26
CA GLN A 32 -8.94 -0.12 -12.70
C GLN A 32 -7.47 0.12 -13.06
N PHE A 33 -6.77 0.92 -12.26
CA PHE A 33 -5.33 1.12 -12.38
C PHE A 33 -4.57 -0.19 -12.20
N THR A 34 -4.82 -0.90 -11.10
CA THR A 34 -4.15 -2.18 -10.81
C THR A 34 -4.45 -3.24 -11.88
N ALA A 35 -5.64 -3.24 -12.48
CA ALA A 35 -5.94 -4.10 -13.63
C ALA A 35 -5.03 -3.82 -14.85
N LYS A 36 -4.74 -2.55 -15.14
CA LYS A 36 -3.87 -2.14 -16.25
C LYS A 36 -2.40 -2.41 -15.93
N LEU A 37 -1.96 -2.05 -14.73
CA LEU A 37 -0.60 -2.27 -14.25
C LEU A 37 -0.24 -3.77 -14.27
N CYS A 38 -1.16 -4.63 -13.83
CA CYS A 38 -0.97 -6.08 -13.82
C CYS A 38 -1.36 -6.76 -15.14
N ALA A 39 -1.80 -6.02 -16.16
CA ALA A 39 -2.05 -6.61 -17.47
C ALA A 39 -0.72 -7.07 -18.10
N PRO A 40 -0.68 -8.20 -18.83
CA PRO A 40 0.53 -8.68 -19.50
C PRO A 40 1.22 -7.62 -20.37
N ALA A 41 0.42 -6.76 -21.01
CA ALA A 41 0.93 -5.67 -21.85
C ALA A 41 1.80 -4.67 -21.08
N CYS A 42 1.54 -4.45 -19.80
CA CYS A 42 2.36 -3.61 -18.92
C CYS A 42 3.40 -4.47 -18.18
N TYR A 43 2.95 -5.48 -17.43
CA TYR A 43 3.77 -6.24 -16.48
C TYR A 43 5.01 -6.89 -17.11
N GLN A 44 4.96 -7.26 -18.39
CA GLN A 44 6.07 -7.94 -19.07
C GLN A 44 6.86 -7.04 -20.04
N ASN A 45 6.30 -5.90 -20.46
CA ASN A 45 6.89 -5.07 -21.51
C ASN A 45 7.33 -3.69 -21.04
N CYS A 46 7.04 -3.33 -19.79
CA CYS A 46 7.28 -2.00 -19.22
C CYS A 46 8.17 -2.06 -17.97
N PRO A 47 9.43 -2.51 -18.08
CA PRO A 47 10.28 -2.78 -16.93
C PRO A 47 10.48 -1.59 -15.98
N ASN A 48 10.59 -0.36 -16.48
CA ASN A 48 10.78 0.81 -15.63
C ASN A 48 9.50 1.23 -14.90
N VAL A 49 8.34 1.11 -15.57
CA VAL A 49 7.06 1.39 -14.90
C VAL A 49 6.81 0.35 -13.81
N ILE A 50 7.05 -0.92 -14.11
CA ILE A 50 6.86 -2.00 -13.14
C ILE A 50 7.82 -1.88 -11.97
N ASP A 51 9.10 -1.57 -12.21
CA ASP A 51 10.07 -1.32 -11.13
C ASP A 51 9.65 -0.15 -10.24
N LEU A 52 9.16 0.94 -10.83
CA LEU A 52 8.69 2.10 -10.08
C LEU A 52 7.54 1.73 -9.13
N TYR A 53 6.50 1.03 -9.62
CA TYR A 53 5.36 0.62 -8.81
C TYR A 53 5.67 -0.55 -7.88
N PHE A 54 6.65 -1.38 -8.20
CA PHE A 54 7.14 -2.43 -7.32
C PHE A 54 7.77 -1.81 -6.07
N ASN A 55 8.67 -0.83 -6.26
CA ASN A 55 9.30 -0.12 -5.16
C ASN A 55 8.30 0.73 -4.37
N LEU A 56 7.32 1.33 -5.05
CA LEU A 56 6.24 2.07 -4.39
C LEU A 56 5.40 1.15 -3.50
N ALA A 57 4.98 -0.01 -4.01
CA ALA A 57 4.22 -1.01 -3.24
C ALA A 57 5.03 -1.51 -2.04
N ALA A 58 6.33 -1.78 -2.22
CA ALA A 58 7.22 -2.20 -1.15
C ALA A 58 7.34 -1.13 -0.05
N GLY A 59 7.32 0.16 -0.42
CA GLY A 59 7.27 1.27 0.52
C GLY A 59 6.00 1.29 1.40
N GLU A 60 4.90 0.74 0.89
CA GLU A 60 3.63 0.55 1.62
C GLU A 60 3.55 -0.79 2.35
N GLY A 61 4.61 -1.60 2.32
CA GLY A 61 4.62 -2.95 2.91
C GLY A 61 3.84 -4.00 2.11
N VAL A 62 3.56 -3.74 0.84
CA VAL A 62 2.84 -4.65 -0.06
C VAL A 62 3.79 -5.20 -1.13
N PHE A 63 3.61 -6.46 -1.52
CA PHE A 63 4.37 -7.05 -2.62
C PHE A 63 3.57 -6.98 -3.92
N LEU A 64 4.06 -6.24 -4.92
CA LEU A 64 3.36 -6.02 -6.18
C LEU A 64 2.98 -7.33 -6.92
N PRO A 65 3.83 -8.36 -6.99
CA PRO A 65 3.45 -9.63 -7.61
C PRO A 65 2.26 -10.32 -6.92
N ASP A 66 2.15 -10.22 -5.59
CA ASP A 66 1.02 -10.78 -4.85
C ASP A 66 -0.27 -10.00 -5.15
N LEU A 67 -0.17 -8.66 -5.23
CA LEU A 67 -1.27 -7.79 -5.66
C LEU A 67 -1.75 -8.17 -7.08
N CYS A 68 -0.83 -8.38 -8.02
CA CYS A 68 -1.18 -8.78 -9.38
C CYS A 68 -1.76 -10.20 -9.46
N ASN A 69 -1.27 -11.13 -8.65
CA ASN A 69 -1.84 -12.47 -8.57
C ASN A 69 -3.27 -12.46 -8.00
N ALA A 70 -3.53 -11.62 -6.97
CA ALA A 70 -4.87 -11.40 -6.44
C ALA A 70 -5.81 -10.80 -7.51
N GLN A 71 -5.32 -9.83 -8.30
CA GLN A 71 -6.05 -9.22 -9.40
C GLN A 71 -6.42 -10.24 -10.50
N TRP A 72 -5.51 -11.16 -10.86
CA TRP A 72 -5.77 -12.18 -11.89
C TRP A 72 -6.70 -13.29 -11.42
N SER A 73 -6.52 -13.75 -10.18
CA SER A 73 -7.32 -14.84 -9.62
C SER A 73 -8.74 -14.41 -9.28
N ASN A 74 -8.95 -13.16 -8.86
CA ASN A 74 -10.29 -12.66 -8.54
C ASN A 74 -10.40 -11.12 -8.63
N PRO A 75 -10.60 -10.56 -9.83
CA PRO A 75 -10.63 -9.10 -10.01
C PRO A 75 -11.73 -8.45 -9.15
N ARG A 76 -12.83 -9.15 -8.84
CA ARG A 76 -13.96 -8.64 -8.04
C ARG A 76 -13.72 -8.60 -6.52
N ARG A 77 -12.66 -9.24 -6.00
CA ARG A 77 -12.46 -9.46 -4.55
C ARG A 77 -11.23 -8.76 -3.96
N SER A 78 -10.40 -8.15 -4.80
CA SER A 78 -9.08 -7.64 -4.42
C SER A 78 -9.08 -6.42 -3.48
N MET A 79 -10.21 -5.72 -3.30
CA MET A 79 -10.29 -4.58 -2.36
C MET A 79 -10.38 -4.98 -0.88
N VAL A 80 -10.76 -6.22 -0.55
CA VAL A 80 -11.05 -6.61 0.84
C VAL A 80 -9.81 -7.09 1.59
N ASP A 81 -8.86 -7.72 0.90
CA ASP A 81 -7.72 -8.36 1.55
C ASP A 81 -6.59 -7.37 1.92
N LEU A 82 -6.48 -6.24 1.23
CA LEU A 82 -5.49 -5.18 1.56
C LEU A 82 -5.82 -4.45 2.88
N ILE A 83 -7.12 -4.29 3.20
CA ILE A 83 -7.57 -3.68 4.44
C ILE A 83 -7.29 -4.60 5.64
N SER A 84 -7.34 -5.92 5.42
CA SER A 84 -7.13 -6.93 6.46
C SER A 84 -5.66 -7.15 6.81
N SER A 85 -4.72 -6.62 6.04
CA SER A 85 -3.28 -6.72 6.31
C SER A 85 -2.67 -5.49 6.99
N SER A 86 -3.48 -4.48 7.34
CA SER A 86 -3.03 -3.43 8.25
C SER A 86 -2.81 -4.04 9.64
N GLY A 87 -1.54 -4.38 9.92
CA GLY A 87 -1.13 -4.98 11.17
C GLY A 87 -1.58 -4.12 12.35
N ALA A 88 -2.60 -4.59 13.06
CA ALA A 88 -2.87 -4.14 14.41
C ALA A 88 -1.63 -4.42 15.24
N ALA A 89 -0.86 -3.37 15.55
CA ALA A 89 0.22 -3.47 16.51
C ALA A 89 -0.35 -4.06 17.81
N PRO A 90 0.24 -5.13 18.37
CA PRO A 90 -0.21 -5.65 19.65
C PRO A 90 -0.01 -4.53 20.68
N GLY A 91 -1.12 -4.00 21.19
CA GLY A 91 -1.10 -3.05 22.30
C GLY A 91 -0.37 -3.68 23.50
N PRO A 92 0.31 -2.89 24.32
CA PRO A 92 1.09 -3.41 25.43
C PRO A 92 0.20 -4.23 26.37
N VAL A 93 0.55 -5.50 26.54
CA VAL A 93 -0.03 -6.37 27.54
C VAL A 93 0.33 -5.79 28.92
N SER A 94 -0.63 -5.16 29.59
CA SER A 94 -0.50 -4.90 31.02
C SER A 94 -0.71 -6.23 31.74
N SER A 95 0.39 -6.89 32.07
CA SER A 95 0.39 -8.01 33.01
C SER A 95 0.07 -7.46 34.39
N GLU A 96 -1.12 -7.78 34.88
CA GLU A 96 -1.45 -7.59 36.28
C GLU A 96 -0.65 -8.56 37.14
N ALA A 97 0.27 -8.05 37.95
CA ALA A 97 0.73 -8.72 39.17
C ALA A 97 1.37 -7.71 40.14
N THR A 98 0.57 -7.34 41.15
CA THR A 98 0.96 -7.31 42.57
C THR A 98 2.00 -6.27 43.04
N GLY A 99 1.51 -5.26 43.76
CA GLY A 99 2.07 -4.91 45.07
C GLY A 99 3.07 -3.75 45.18
N LEU A 100 2.56 -2.67 45.79
CA LEU A 100 3.20 -1.72 46.72
C LEU A 100 3.76 -0.39 46.18
N PHE A 101 3.35 0.65 46.94
CA PHE A 101 3.88 2.01 47.14
C PHE A 101 3.23 3.17 46.35
N ALA A 102 2.40 3.90 47.13
CA ALA A 102 2.08 5.34 47.17
C ALA A 102 2.70 6.24 46.07
N VAL A 103 2.01 7.26 45.55
CA VAL A 103 1.67 8.50 46.28
C VAL A 103 0.36 9.13 45.76
N GLU A 104 -0.46 9.53 46.72
CA GLU A 104 -1.68 10.33 46.61
C GLU A 104 -1.37 11.77 46.13
N ALA A 105 -2.20 12.33 45.25
CA ALA A 105 -2.28 13.79 45.06
C ALA A 105 -3.75 14.23 44.86
N PRO A 106 -4.22 15.30 45.53
CA PRO A 106 -5.65 15.56 45.71
C PRO A 106 -6.25 16.42 44.59
N ALA A 107 -7.55 16.21 44.34
CA ALA A 107 -8.45 17.09 43.56
C ALA A 107 -8.74 18.42 44.34
N PRO A 108 -9.40 19.48 43.79
CA PRO A 108 -10.61 19.42 42.94
C PRO A 108 -10.79 20.52 41.86
N ALA A 109 -11.89 20.39 41.11
CA ALA A 109 -12.42 21.34 40.13
C ALA A 109 -13.10 22.58 40.77
N PRO A 110 -13.48 23.58 39.96
CA PRO A 110 -14.92 23.87 39.90
C PRO A 110 -15.48 24.12 38.49
N MET A 111 -16.79 23.87 38.43
CA MET A 111 -17.75 24.16 37.37
C MET A 111 -17.88 25.66 37.13
N TRP A 112 -18.16 26.06 35.88
CA TRP A 112 -19.08 27.15 35.52
C TRP A 112 -19.94 26.69 34.34
#